data_AF-A0AAU4DYP6-F1
#
_entry.id   AF-A0AAU4DYP6-F1
#
_cell.length_a   1.000
_cell.length_b   1.000
_cell.length_c   1.000
_cell.angle_alpha   90.00
_cell.angle_beta   90.00
_cell.angle_gamma   90.00
#
_symmetry.space_group_name_H-M   'P 1'
#
loop_
_entity.id
_entity.type
_entity.pdbx_description
1 polymer ?
#
loop_
_entity_poly.entity_id
_entity_poly.type
_entity_poly.pdbx_seq_one_letter_code
_entity_poly.pdbx_strand_id
1 'polypeptide(L)'
;MSELDQARAEFSALWRIRERSPEEAERLEALRARLVELLAVPPAGYQAPEAGRGLVEHARAHGWRVLEQWARASDGAPFYTVTVGRPAEDEEARRFGLRWEYKHTWHSWGAAPGRVRLFRSGTAQTPAAPRVHDAPSVRRIMAVITENPVV
;
A
#
# COMPACT_ATOMS: atom_id res chain seq x y z
N MET A 1 -12.39 21.69 -2.66
CA MET A 1 -12.01 20.35 -3.14
C MET A 1 -10.54 20.16 -2.77
N SER A 2 -10.17 19.10 -2.05
CA SER A 2 -8.76 18.91 -1.66
C SER A 2 -7.92 18.47 -2.88
N GLU A 3 -6.60 18.67 -2.82
CA GLU A 3 -5.68 18.20 -3.85
C GLU A 3 -5.81 16.67 -4.07
N LEU A 4 -5.98 15.92 -2.99
CA LEU A 4 -6.21 14.47 -3.05
C LEU A 4 -7.52 14.13 -3.78
N ASP A 5 -8.59 14.88 -3.56
CA ASP A 5 -9.87 14.65 -4.24
C ASP A 5 -9.77 14.94 -5.75
N GLN A 6 -9.05 16.01 -6.12
CA GLN A 6 -8.80 16.34 -7.52
C GLN A 6 -7.97 15.25 -8.21
N ALA A 7 -6.86 14.83 -7.60
CA ALA A 7 -6.02 13.76 -8.14
C ALA A 7 -6.77 12.43 -8.28
N ARG A 8 -7.66 12.10 -7.32
CA ARG A 8 -8.51 10.90 -7.39
C ARG A 8 -9.53 10.97 -8.53
N ALA A 9 -10.17 12.12 -8.70
CA ALA A 9 -11.14 12.33 -9.77
C ALA A 9 -10.47 12.21 -11.15
N GLU A 10 -9.31 12.84 -11.33
CA GLU A 10 -8.54 12.80 -12.56
C GLU A 10 -8.04 11.39 -12.87
N PHE A 11 -7.46 10.70 -11.89
CA PHE A 11 -7.05 9.30 -12.03
C PHE A 11 -8.24 8.41 -12.41
N SER A 12 -9.40 8.57 -11.76
CA SER A 12 -10.59 7.80 -12.09
C SER A 12 -11.11 8.07 -13.51
N ALA A 13 -10.96 9.29 -14.02
CA ALA A 13 -11.37 9.64 -15.38
C ALA A 13 -10.45 8.96 -16.41
N LEU A 14 -9.13 9.12 -16.26
CA LEU A 14 -8.13 8.51 -17.16
C LEU A 14 -8.12 6.98 -17.08
N TRP A 15 -8.33 6.41 -15.89
CA TRP A 15 -8.40 4.96 -15.71
C TRP A 15 -9.54 4.32 -16.51
N ARG A 16 -10.64 5.05 -16.75
CA ARG A 16 -11.80 4.52 -17.51
C ARG A 16 -11.61 4.54 -19.03
N ILE A 17 -10.60 5.24 -19.54
CA ILE A 17 -10.26 5.26 -20.97
C ILE A 17 -9.72 3.87 -21.34
N ARG A 18 -10.36 3.21 -22.32
CA ARG A 18 -10.03 1.84 -22.74
C ARG A 18 -8.81 1.77 -23.66
N GLU A 19 -8.73 2.70 -24.61
CA GLU A 19 -7.59 2.83 -25.53
C GLU A 19 -6.89 4.13 -25.18
N ARG A 20 -5.80 4.01 -24.42
CA ARG A 20 -5.03 5.17 -23.98
C ARG A 20 -3.94 5.49 -24.99
N SER A 21 -3.78 6.77 -25.30
CA SER A 21 -2.58 7.23 -25.98
C SER A 21 -1.34 7.06 -25.08
N PRO A 22 -0.11 7.07 -25.63
CA PRO A 22 1.10 7.08 -24.82
C PRO A 22 1.15 8.23 -23.81
N GLU A 23 0.68 9.42 -24.19
CA GLU A 23 0.60 10.59 -23.31
C GLU A 23 -0.37 10.37 -22.15
N GLU A 24 -1.53 9.76 -22.42
CA GLU A 24 -2.51 9.41 -21.37
C GLU A 24 -1.97 8.34 -20.43
N ALA A 25 -1.19 7.39 -20.94
CA ALA A 25 -0.52 6.38 -20.12
C ALA A 25 0.55 7.00 -19.20
N GLU A 26 1.39 7.90 -19.73
CA GLU A 26 2.38 8.63 -18.94
C GLU A 26 1.72 9.51 -17.87
N ARG A 27 0.67 10.24 -18.24
CA ARG A 27 -0.11 11.06 -17.29
C ARG A 27 -0.76 10.22 -16.20
N LEU A 28 -1.28 9.04 -16.54
CA LEU A 28 -1.86 8.12 -15.57
C LEU A 28 -0.82 7.61 -14.56
N GLU A 29 0.38 7.25 -15.01
CA GLU A 29 1.47 6.85 -14.11
C GLU A 29 1.97 8.02 -13.25
N ALA A 30 2.06 9.23 -13.81
CA ALA A 30 2.40 10.43 -13.04
C ALA A 30 1.35 10.72 -11.94
N LEU A 31 0.06 10.64 -12.27
CA LEU A 31 -1.02 10.78 -11.29
C LEU A 31 -1.01 9.68 -10.25
N ARG A 32 -0.67 8.45 -10.65
CA ARG A 32 -0.53 7.33 -9.72
C ARG A 32 0.58 7.60 -8.71
N ALA A 33 1.77 8.02 -9.18
CA ALA A 33 2.87 8.41 -8.30
C ALA A 33 2.47 9.55 -7.36
N ARG A 34 1.79 10.57 -7.89
CA ARG A 34 1.29 11.70 -7.09
C ARG A 34 0.28 11.26 -6.03
N LEU A 35 -0.64 10.37 -6.37
CA LEU A 35 -1.60 9.81 -5.42
C LEU A 35 -0.92 9.02 -4.31
N VAL A 36 0.15 8.28 -4.61
CA VAL A 36 0.93 7.57 -3.58
C VAL A 36 1.54 8.57 -2.59
N GLU A 37 2.12 9.67 -3.07
CA GLU A 37 2.67 10.72 -2.21
C GLU A 37 1.60 11.35 -1.31
N LEU A 38 0.46 11.75 -1.90
CA LEU A 38 -0.62 12.40 -1.17
C LEU A 38 -1.27 11.48 -0.14
N LEU A 39 -1.40 10.19 -0.45
CA LEU A 39 -1.97 9.20 0.47
C LEU A 39 -1.00 8.81 1.59
N ALA A 40 0.31 8.99 1.42
CA ALA A 40 1.29 8.71 2.48
C ALA A 40 1.26 9.75 3.60
N VAL A 41 0.65 10.93 3.38
CA VAL A 41 0.60 12.03 4.36
C VAL A 41 -0.38 11.70 5.49
N PRO A 42 0.07 11.69 6.77
CA PRO A 42 -0.81 11.46 7.89
C PRO A 42 -1.79 12.63 8.10
N PRO A 43 -3.04 12.35 8.50
CA PRO A 43 -3.95 13.39 8.96
C PRO A 43 -3.38 14.17 10.14
N ALA A 44 -3.78 15.43 10.29
CA ALA A 44 -3.33 16.28 11.39
C ALA A 44 -3.54 15.61 12.76
N GLY A 45 -2.49 15.63 13.59
CA GLY A 45 -2.49 15.01 14.91
C GLY A 45 -2.26 13.50 14.94
N TYR A 46 -2.12 12.84 13.79
CA TYR A 46 -1.82 11.40 13.70
C TYR A 46 -0.39 11.14 13.22
N GLN A 47 0.12 9.97 13.60
CA GLN A 47 1.43 9.48 13.17
C GLN A 47 1.32 8.03 12.70
N ALA A 48 2.17 7.66 11.74
CA ALA A 48 2.27 6.28 11.30
C ALA A 48 2.78 5.40 12.47
N PRO A 49 2.16 4.23 12.71
CA PRO A 49 2.60 3.31 13.75
C PRO A 49 4.02 2.83 13.47
N GLU A 50 4.81 2.64 14.52
CA GLU A 50 6.21 2.24 14.42
C GLU A 50 6.40 0.94 13.64
N ALA A 51 5.56 -0.07 13.91
CA ALA A 51 5.59 -1.32 13.16
C ALA A 51 5.34 -1.14 11.66
N GLY A 52 4.47 -0.19 11.29
CA GLY A 52 4.21 0.15 9.89
C GLY A 52 5.43 0.83 9.25
N ARG A 53 5.98 1.87 9.90
CA ARG A 53 7.19 2.57 9.41
C ARG A 53 8.38 1.62 9.25
N GLY A 54 8.63 0.79 10.27
CA GLY A 54 9.70 -0.19 10.22
C GLY A 54 9.53 -1.18 9.06
N LEU A 55 8.30 -1.63 8.79
CA LEU A 55 8.04 -2.51 7.65
C LEU A 55 8.32 -1.83 6.31
N VAL A 56 7.90 -0.58 6.16
CA VAL A 56 8.12 0.23 4.96
C VAL A 56 9.62 0.42 4.71
N GLU A 57 10.37 0.86 5.72
CA GLU A 57 11.81 1.09 5.65
C GLU A 57 12.56 -0.21 5.31
N HIS A 58 12.22 -1.30 6.01
CA HIS A 58 12.82 -2.62 5.78
C HIS A 58 12.55 -3.14 4.36
N ALA A 59 11.30 -3.03 3.89
CA ALA A 59 10.93 -3.44 2.54
C ALA A 59 11.68 -2.64 1.46
N ARG A 60 11.75 -1.30 1.58
CA ARG A 60 12.50 -0.44 0.66
C ARG A 60 13.98 -0.81 0.63
N ALA A 61 14.59 -1.07 1.79
CA ALA A 61 16.00 -1.45 1.89
C ALA A 61 16.34 -2.75 1.16
N HIS A 62 15.37 -3.65 0.95
CA HIS A 62 15.54 -4.93 0.25
C HIS A 62 14.99 -4.91 -1.19
N GLY A 63 14.67 -3.73 -1.72
CA GLY A 63 14.16 -3.56 -3.09
C GLY A 63 12.70 -3.97 -3.29
N TRP A 64 11.94 -4.20 -2.22
CA TRP A 64 10.52 -4.48 -2.32
C TRP A 64 9.73 -3.19 -2.58
N ARG A 65 8.59 -3.33 -3.26
CA ARG A 65 7.66 -2.21 -3.49
C ARG A 65 6.83 -1.98 -2.24
N VAL A 66 6.53 -0.72 -1.97
CA VAL A 66 5.77 -0.29 -0.81
C VAL A 66 4.71 0.72 -1.22
N LEU A 67 3.53 0.60 -0.64
CA LEU A 67 2.43 1.54 -0.75
C LEU A 67 1.94 1.88 0.66
N GLU A 68 2.04 3.15 1.03
CA GLU A 68 1.56 3.70 2.30
C GLU A 68 0.31 4.54 2.03
N GLN A 69 -0.76 4.32 2.79
CA GLN A 69 -2.03 5.01 2.56
C GLN A 69 -2.74 5.35 3.85
N TRP A 70 -3.03 6.64 4.03
CA TRP A 70 -3.99 7.16 4.97
C TRP A 70 -5.32 7.38 4.27
N ALA A 71 -6.39 6.98 4.95
CA ALA A 71 -7.74 7.27 4.53
C ALA A 71 -8.66 7.40 5.76
N ARG A 72 -9.88 7.86 5.51
CA ARG A 72 -10.92 8.01 6.54
C ARG A 72 -12.02 6.98 6.30
N ALA A 73 -12.46 6.34 7.38
CA ALA A 73 -13.65 5.51 7.36
C ALA A 73 -14.91 6.39 7.22
N SER A 74 -16.06 5.76 7.03
CA SER A 74 -17.34 6.47 6.88
C SER A 74 -17.71 7.31 8.11
N ASP A 75 -17.25 6.92 9.29
CA ASP A 75 -17.38 7.67 10.55
C ASP A 75 -16.32 8.78 10.71
N GLY A 76 -15.46 8.98 9.71
CA GLY A 76 -14.37 9.96 9.72
C GLY A 76 -13.10 9.47 10.41
N ALA A 77 -13.10 8.29 11.03
CA ALA A 77 -11.95 7.77 11.76
C ALA A 77 -10.79 7.44 10.79
N PRO A 78 -9.57 7.92 11.04
CA PRO A 78 -8.45 7.61 10.16
C PRO A 78 -8.01 6.15 10.31
N PHE A 79 -7.61 5.57 9.18
CA PHE A 79 -6.88 4.32 9.08
C PHE A 79 -5.64 4.48 8.21
N TYR A 80 -4.60 3.76 8.57
CA TYR A 80 -3.32 3.70 7.87
C TYR A 80 -3.15 2.29 7.33
N THR A 81 -2.81 2.14 6.06
CA THR A 81 -2.57 0.85 5.42
C THR A 81 -1.19 0.84 4.81
N VAL A 82 -0.46 -0.25 5.03
CA VAL A 82 0.81 -0.54 4.36
C VAL A 82 0.60 -1.79 3.53
N THR A 83 0.87 -1.68 2.24
CA THR A 83 1.03 -2.82 1.35
C THR A 83 2.49 -2.91 0.94
N VAL A 84 3.11 -4.09 1.13
CA VAL A 84 4.44 -4.40 0.61
C VAL A 84 4.37 -5.57 -0.33
N GLY A 85 5.19 -5.58 -1.36
CA GLY A 85 5.26 -6.75 -2.22
C GLY A 85 6.50 -6.83 -3.10
N ARG A 86 6.80 -8.06 -3.52
CA ARG A 86 7.96 -8.37 -4.36
C ARG A 86 7.54 -8.27 -5.83
N PRO A 87 8.20 -7.44 -6.66
CA PRO A 87 7.93 -7.39 -8.10
C PRO A 87 8.05 -8.78 -8.71
N ALA A 88 7.10 -9.13 -9.57
CA ALA A 88 7.14 -10.36 -10.33
C ALA A 88 8.24 -10.31 -11.40
N GLU A 89 9.18 -11.25 -11.34
CA GLU A 89 10.29 -11.36 -12.29
C GLU A 89 9.79 -11.80 -13.67
N ASP A 90 8.92 -12.83 -13.71
CA ASP A 90 8.40 -13.44 -14.94
C ASP A 90 7.16 -12.74 -15.52
N GLU A 91 7.03 -12.76 -16.85
CA GLU A 91 5.91 -12.17 -17.59
C GLU A 91 4.55 -12.81 -17.24
N GLU A 92 4.52 -14.12 -17.03
CA GLU A 92 3.32 -14.83 -16.56
C GLU A 92 2.96 -14.42 -15.12
N ALA A 93 3.96 -14.20 -14.26
CA ALA A 93 3.77 -13.70 -12.91
C ALA A 93 3.29 -12.23 -12.91
N ARG A 94 3.79 -11.39 -13.83
CA ARG A 94 3.34 -9.99 -14.01
C ARG A 94 1.87 -9.91 -14.37
N ARG A 95 1.33 -10.88 -15.11
CA ARG A 95 -0.10 -10.96 -15.47
C ARG A 95 -1.02 -11.12 -14.26
N PHE A 96 -0.51 -11.71 -13.17
CA PHE A 96 -1.25 -11.93 -11.92
C PHE A 96 -0.88 -10.97 -10.78
N GLY A 97 0.12 -10.09 -10.97
CA GLY A 97 0.54 -9.08 -9.97
C GLY A 97 1.79 -9.46 -9.18
N LEU A 98 1.97 -8.87 -8.00
CA LEU A 98 3.09 -9.20 -7.09
C LEU A 98 2.84 -10.61 -6.53
N ARG A 99 3.77 -11.56 -6.72
CA ARG A 99 3.62 -12.92 -6.16
C ARG A 99 3.66 -12.94 -4.64
N TRP A 100 4.37 -11.97 -4.05
CA TRP A 100 4.31 -11.69 -2.63
C TRP A 100 3.62 -10.35 -2.46
N GLU A 101 2.50 -10.34 -1.77
CA GLU A 101 1.82 -9.13 -1.33
C GLU A 101 1.41 -9.34 0.12
N TYR A 102 1.74 -8.37 0.97
CA TYR A 102 1.30 -8.30 2.35
C TYR A 102 0.66 -6.95 2.61
N LYS A 103 -0.51 -6.95 3.21
CA LYS A 103 -1.28 -5.75 3.54
C LYS A 103 -1.65 -5.76 5.01
N HIS A 104 -1.21 -4.74 5.73
CA HIS A 104 -1.61 -4.48 7.11
C HIS A 104 -2.32 -3.14 7.20
N THR A 105 -3.39 -3.09 7.99
CA THR A 105 -4.17 -1.87 8.23
C THR A 105 -4.20 -1.60 9.72
N TRP A 106 -4.02 -0.35 10.12
CA TRP A 106 -4.18 0.16 11.46
C TRP A 106 -5.31 1.18 11.48
N HIS A 107 -6.08 1.21 12.55
CA HIS A 107 -7.24 2.08 12.69
C HIS A 107 -7.22 2.81 14.04
N SER A 108 -7.83 3.99 14.09
CA SER A 108 -7.89 4.84 15.28
C SER A 108 -8.96 4.42 16.30
N TRP A 109 -9.93 3.59 15.91
CA TRP A 109 -11.03 3.20 16.80
C TRP A 109 -10.54 2.40 18.01
N GLY A 110 -10.75 2.96 19.21
CA GLY A 110 -10.29 2.39 20.48
C GLY A 110 -8.78 2.56 20.74
N ALA A 111 -8.09 3.40 19.96
CA ALA A 111 -6.71 3.79 20.22
C ALA A 111 -6.66 5.12 21.01
N ALA A 112 -5.52 5.40 21.66
CA ALA A 112 -5.28 6.71 22.27
C ALA A 112 -5.31 7.83 21.21
N PRO A 113 -5.65 9.08 21.59
CA PRO A 113 -5.67 10.20 20.65
C PRO A 113 -4.39 10.32 19.83
N GLY A 114 -4.53 10.51 18.51
CA GLY A 114 -3.40 10.63 17.57
C GLY A 114 -2.67 9.32 17.26
N ARG A 115 -3.14 8.18 17.78
CA ARG A 115 -2.58 6.84 17.52
C ARG A 115 -3.53 5.99 16.69
N VAL A 116 -2.96 4.95 16.08
CA VAL A 116 -3.70 3.88 15.41
C VAL A 116 -3.19 2.53 15.93
N ARG A 117 -4.08 1.53 15.99
CA ARG A 117 -3.76 0.16 16.41
C ARG A 117 -4.04 -0.81 15.27
N LEU A 118 -3.37 -1.97 15.29
CA LEU A 118 -3.49 -2.95 14.21
C LEU A 118 -4.94 -3.45 14.10
N PHE A 119 -5.48 -3.43 12.89
CA PHE A 119 -6.80 -3.94 12.55
C PHE A 119 -6.68 -5.36 12.02
N ARG A 120 -7.04 -6.35 12.84
CA ARG A 120 -7.00 -7.78 12.49
C ARG A 120 -5.60 -8.25 12.04
N SER A 121 -5.53 -9.41 11.43
CA SER A 121 -4.33 -10.09 10.92
C SER A 121 -3.72 -9.47 9.66
N GLY A 122 -4.44 -8.61 8.94
CA GLY A 122 -4.06 -8.19 7.59
C GLY A 122 -4.31 -9.28 6.54
N THR A 123 -3.94 -9.02 5.28
CA THR A 123 -4.10 -9.98 4.18
C THR A 123 -2.79 -10.23 3.46
N ALA A 124 -2.60 -11.45 2.97
CA ALA A 124 -1.42 -11.86 2.24
C ALA A 124 -1.76 -12.69 1.02
N GLN A 125 -0.89 -12.60 0.01
CA GLN A 125 -0.80 -13.51 -1.12
C GLN A 125 0.67 -13.86 -1.30
N THR A 126 0.98 -15.14 -1.44
CA THR A 126 2.36 -15.63 -1.56
C THR A 126 2.46 -16.67 -2.67
N PRO A 127 3.67 -17.00 -3.17
CA PRO A 127 3.79 -18.05 -4.20
C PRO A 127 3.21 -19.40 -3.75
N ALA A 128 3.36 -19.75 -2.47
CA ALA A 128 2.85 -21.01 -1.91
C ALA A 128 1.33 -20.98 -1.64
N ALA A 129 0.76 -19.80 -1.46
CA ALA A 129 -0.66 -19.58 -1.23
C ALA A 129 -1.14 -18.39 -2.08
N PRO A 130 -1.46 -18.62 -3.36
CA PRO A 130 -1.77 -17.54 -4.31
C PRO A 130 -3.14 -16.88 -4.09
N ARG A 131 -4.04 -17.55 -3.35
CA ARG A 131 -5.32 -16.96 -2.91
C ARG A 131 -5.11 -16.09 -1.67
N VAL A 132 -5.88 -15.02 -1.55
CA VAL A 132 -5.85 -14.14 -0.38
C VAL A 132 -6.08 -14.95 0.90
N HIS A 133 -5.19 -14.80 1.86
CA HIS A 133 -5.24 -15.42 3.18
C HIS A 133 -4.84 -14.44 4.28
N ASP A 134 -4.91 -14.84 5.55
CA ASP A 134 -4.47 -14.00 6.67
C ASP A 134 -2.96 -13.71 6.57
N ALA A 135 -2.57 -12.45 6.78
CA ALA A 135 -1.17 -12.10 6.82
C ALA A 135 -0.52 -12.57 8.14
N PRO A 136 0.77 -12.94 8.11
CA PRO A 136 1.53 -13.18 9.32
C PRO A 136 1.89 -11.85 9.99
N SER A 137 2.51 -11.95 11.18
CA SER A 137 2.98 -10.76 11.92
C SER A 137 4.00 -9.96 11.12
N VAL A 138 4.08 -8.64 11.38
CA VAL A 138 5.05 -7.74 10.76
C VAL A 138 6.49 -8.27 10.85
N ARG A 139 6.87 -8.83 12.02
CA ARG A 139 8.18 -9.44 12.22
C ARG A 139 8.45 -10.62 11.29
N ARG A 140 7.45 -11.49 11.08
CA ARG A 140 7.55 -12.63 10.15
C ARG A 140 7.66 -12.14 8.71
N ILE A 141 6.93 -11.07 8.34
CA ILE A 141 7.02 -10.45 7.02
C ILE A 141 8.44 -9.89 6.80
N MET A 142 9.02 -9.18 7.76
CA MET A 142 10.39 -8.68 7.66
C MET A 142 11.42 -9.81 7.47
N ALA A 143 11.24 -10.94 8.16
CA ALA A 143 12.10 -12.12 7.97
C ALA A 143 11.99 -12.66 6.52
N VAL A 144 10.78 -12.81 6.00
CA VAL A 144 10.54 -13.20 4.61
C VAL A 144 11.23 -12.25 3.62
N ILE A 145 11.09 -10.94 3.82
CA ILE A 145 11.70 -9.93 2.94
C ILE A 145 13.24 -10.07 2.96
N THR A 146 13.81 -10.31 4.14
CA THR A 146 15.26 -10.51 4.31
C THR A 146 15.75 -11.76 3.57
N GLU A 147 14.98 -12.84 3.60
CA GLU A 147 15.29 -14.09 2.92
C GLU A 147 15.07 -14.02 1.39
N ASN A 148 14.30 -13.04 0.91
CA ASN A 148 13.89 -12.92 -0.48
C ASN A 148 14.05 -11.48 -1.02
N PRO A 149 15.27 -10.90 -1.01
CA PRO A 149 15.50 -9.57 -1.56
C PRO A 149 15.25 -9.51 -3.07
N VAL A 150 15.15 -8.29 -3.59
CA VAL A 150 15.14 -7.99 -5.04
C VAL A 150 16.49 -7.42 -5.50
N VAL A 151 17.34 -7.02 -4.53
CA VAL A 151 18.67 -6.47 -4.73
C VAL A 151 19.72 -7.54 -4.99
#